data_AF-A0A200Q516-F1
#
_entry.id   AF-A0A200Q516-F1
#
_cell.length_a   1.000
_cell.length_b   1.000
_cell.length_c   1.000
_cell.angle_alpha   90.00
_cell.angle_beta   90.00
_cell.angle_gamma   90.00
#
_symmetry.space_group_name_H-M   'P 1'
#
loop_
_entity.id
_entity.type
_entity.pdbx_description
1 polymer ?
#
loop_
_entity_poly.entity_id
_entity_poly.type
_entity_poly.pdbx_seq_one_letter_code
_entity_poly.pdbx_strand_id
1 'polypeptide(L)' 'MVMAFKDLFDLPLETKVKNLSKKPYMGYVAMQHVLPLFESSGIEEAHQLDQAQAFTDLMWPDGGNPSFW' A
#
# COMPACT_ATOMS: atom_id res chain seq x y z
N MET A 1 11.66 7.51 3.76
CA MET A 1 10.54 6.91 4.53
C MET A 1 9.28 7.79 4.53
N VAL A 2 9.29 9.04 5.00
CA VAL A 2 8.05 9.87 5.06
C VAL A 2 7.49 10.22 3.67
N MET A 3 8.34 10.52 2.68
CA MET A 3 7.90 10.83 1.31
C MET A 3 7.26 9.63 0.60
N ALA A 4 7.80 8.43 0.80
CA ALA A 4 7.27 7.19 0.24
C ALA A 4 5.82 6.92 0.66
N PHE A 5 5.48 7.24 1.92
CA PHE A 5 4.10 7.10 2.39
C PHE A 5 3.16 8.12 1.78
N LYS A 6 3.62 9.36 1.57
CA LYS A 6 2.82 10.37 0.87
C LYS A 6 2.46 9.89 -0.54
N ASP A 7 3.45 9.43 -1.29
CA ASP A 7 3.24 8.94 -2.66
C ASP A 7 2.28 7.74 -2.69
N LEU A 8 2.34 6.84 -1.69
CA LEU A 8 1.43 5.71 -1.58
C LEU A 8 -0.02 6.14 -1.32
N PHE A 9 -0.25 7.06 -0.39
CA PHE A 9 -1.61 7.48 -0.01
C PHE A 9 -2.23 8.47 -0.99
N ASP A 10 -1.42 9.18 -1.77
CA ASP A 10 -1.85 10.03 -2.89
C ASP A 10 -2.29 9.20 -4.13
N LEU A 11 -2.05 7.88 -4.16
CA LEU A 11 -2.54 7.01 -5.24
C LEU A 11 -4.08 6.99 -5.33
N PRO A 12 -4.64 6.77 -6.53
CA PRO A 12 -6.07 6.55 -6.70
C PRO A 12 -6.60 5.43 -5.79
N LEU A 13 -7.82 5.61 -5.26
CA LEU A 13 -8.46 4.61 -4.40
C LEU A 13 -8.54 3.23 -5.08
N GLU A 14 -8.84 3.21 -6.38
CA GLU A 14 -8.90 1.98 -7.20
C GLU A 14 -7.58 1.20 -7.23
N THR A 15 -6.43 1.86 -7.04
CA THR A 15 -5.13 1.22 -6.94
C THR A 15 -4.91 0.71 -5.52
N LYS A 16 -5.19 1.53 -4.51
CA LYS A 16 -4.99 1.18 -3.10
C LYS A 16 -5.81 -0.04 -2.68
N VAL A 17 -7.07 -0.15 -3.12
CA VAL A 17 -7.95 -1.30 -2.82
C VAL A 17 -7.48 -2.62 -3.46
N LYS A 18 -6.52 -2.60 -4.39
CA LYS A 18 -5.91 -3.82 -4.94
C LYS A 18 -4.97 -4.48 -3.93
N ASN A 19 -4.46 -3.75 -2.93
CA ASN A 19 -3.68 -4.34 -1.85
C ASN A 19 -4.60 -5.18 -0.94
N LEU A 20 -4.84 -6.42 -1.33
CA LEU A 20 -5.68 -7.35 -0.60
C LEU A 20 -4.81 -8.32 0.19
N SER A 21 -5.19 -8.57 1.44
CA SER A 21 -4.57 -9.58 2.28
C SER A 21 -5.62 -10.53 2.84
N LYS A 22 -5.23 -11.79 2.99
CA LYS A 22 -6.02 -12.80 3.73
C LYS A 22 -5.81 -12.67 5.25
N LYS A 23 -4.74 -12.01 5.68
CA LYS A 23 -4.45 -11.73 7.09
C LYS A 23 -5.21 -10.46 7.50
N PRO A 24 -5.88 -10.45 8.66
CA PRO A 24 -6.58 -9.26 9.15
C PRO A 24 -5.65 -8.03 9.18
N TYR A 25 -6.13 -6.90 8.69
CA TYR A 25 -5.46 -5.59 8.74
C TYR A 25 -4.12 -5.46 7.98
N MET A 26 -3.76 -6.45 7.16
CA MET A 26 -2.49 -6.46 6.42
C MET A 26 -2.63 -5.96 4.98
N GLY A 27 -3.86 -5.83 4.46
CA GLY A 27 -4.15 -5.18 3.20
C GLY A 27 -4.48 -3.70 3.37
N TYR A 28 -5.01 -3.08 2.32
CA TYR A 28 -5.53 -1.73 2.39
C TYR A 28 -6.79 -1.66 3.25
N VAL A 29 -6.80 -0.71 4.19
CA VAL A 29 -7.93 -0.36 5.04
C VAL A 29 -8.33 1.06 4.72
N ALA A 30 -9.50 1.21 4.09
CA ALA A 30 -10.07 2.51 3.79
C ALA A 30 -10.65 3.18 5.04
N MET A 31 -10.86 4.49 4.94
CA MET A 31 -11.67 5.24 5.89
C MET A 31 -13.08 4.65 5.97
N GLN A 32 -13.53 4.38 7.19
CA GLN A 32 -14.86 3.83 7.48
C GLN A 32 -15.68 4.86 8.25
N HIS A 33 -17.01 4.77 8.22
CA HIS A 33 -17.86 5.68 9.00
C HIS A 33 -17.51 5.74 10.50
N VAL A 34 -17.06 4.62 11.06
CA VAL A 34 -16.63 4.51 12.47
C VAL A 34 -15.21 5.04 12.72
N LEU A 35 -14.39 5.17 11.67
CA LEU A 35 -13.00 5.62 11.71
C LEU A 35 -12.71 6.50 10.47
N PRO A 36 -13.29 7.71 10.40
CA PRO A 36 -13.27 8.54 9.18
C PRO A 36 -11.91 9.18 8.89
N LEU A 37 -10.98 9.14 9.85
CA LEU A 37 -9.63 9.71 9.71
C LEU A 37 -8.55 8.62 9.65
N PHE A 38 -8.95 7.36 9.52
CA PHE A 38 -8.03 6.23 9.53
C PHE A 38 -7.92 5.63 8.13
N GLU A 39 -6.69 5.54 7.63
CA GLU A 39 -6.34 4.83 6.43
C GLU A 39 -5.04 4.06 6.70
N SER A 40 -4.95 2.81 6.25
CA SER A 40 -3.74 2.03 6.41
C SER A 40 -3.50 1.10 5.23
N SER A 41 -2.26 0.70 5.04
CA SER A 41 -1.83 -0.28 4.04
C SER A 41 -0.65 -1.06 4.61
N GLY A 42 -0.58 -2.35 4.32
CA GLY A 42 0.47 -3.24 4.79
C GLY A 42 1.20 -3.93 3.63
N ILE A 43 2.43 -4.38 3.91
CA ILE A 43 3.21 -5.25 3.05
C ILE A 43 3.48 -6.51 3.85
N GLU A 44 2.92 -7.63 3.40
CA GLU A 44 3.19 -8.92 4.04
C GLU A 44 4.64 -9.33 3.82
N GLU A 45 5.27 -9.90 4.86
CA GLU A 45 6.64 -10.42 4.78
C GLU A 45 7.63 -9.41 4.16
N ALA A 46 7.50 -8.12 4.50
CA ALA A 46 8.27 -7.02 3.90
C ALA A 46 9.81 -7.14 3.98
N HIS A 47 10.31 -8.08 4.80
CA HIS A 47 11.73 -8.43 4.85
C HIS A 47 12.19 -9.27 3.64
N GLN A 48 11.26 -9.85 2.90
CA GLN A 48 11.49 -10.59 1.67
C GLN A 48 11.41 -9.63 0.48
N LEU A 49 12.51 -9.51 -0.26
CA LEU A 49 12.60 -8.57 -1.38
C LEU A 49 11.49 -8.79 -2.42
N ASP A 50 11.19 -10.05 -2.75
CA ASP A 50 10.14 -10.40 -3.72
C ASP A 50 8.75 -9.89 -3.30
N GLN A 51 8.47 -9.86 -1.99
CA GLN A 51 7.19 -9.39 -1.46
C GLN A 51 7.09 -7.86 -1.46
N ALA A 52 8.20 -7.18 -1.14
CA ALA A 52 8.29 -5.73 -1.27
C ALA A 52 8.19 -5.28 -2.75
N GLN A 53 8.80 -6.05 -3.67
CA GLN A 53 8.71 -5.81 -5.11
C GLN A 53 7.29 -6.03 -5.62
N ALA A 54 6.66 -7.16 -5.27
CA ALA A 54 5.28 -7.45 -5.66
C ALA A 54 4.29 -6.37 -5.20
N PHE A 55 4.47 -5.85 -3.98
CA PHE A 55 3.68 -4.71 -3.50
C PHE A 55 3.91 -3.45 -4.36
N THR A 56 5.17 -3.14 -4.66
CA THR A 56 5.53 -1.95 -5.44
C THR A 56 4.99 -2.03 -6.87
N ASP A 57 5.10 -3.19 -7.51
CA ASP A 57 4.58 -3.44 -8.87
C ASP A 57 3.04 -3.33 -8.90
N LEU A 58 2.37 -3.77 -7.83
CA LEU A 58 0.91 -3.65 -7.69
C LEU A 58 0.46 -2.19 -7.55
N MET A 59 1.21 -1.38 -6.80
CA MET A 59 0.90 0.03 -6.57
C MET A 59 1.31 0.94 -7.74
N TRP A 60 2.39 0.60 -8.45
CA TRP A 60 2.96 1.40 -9.54
C TRP A 60 3.32 0.53 -10.76
N PRO A 61 2.32 0.05 -11.53
CA PRO A 61 2.55 -0.87 -12.64
C PRO A 61 3.35 -0.28 -13.81
N ASP A 62 3.39 1.05 -13.95
CA ASP A 62 4.03 1.74 -15.10
C ASP A 62 5.49 2.17 -14.85
N GLY A 63 6.18 1.58 -13.88
CA GLY A 63 7.61 1.84 -13.66
C GLY A 63 8.05 2.03 -12.21
N GLY A 64 7.25 1.59 -11.22
CA GLY A 64 7.61 1.65 -9.81
C GLY A 64 7.54 3.05 -9.19
N ASN A 65 8.04 3.17 -7.96
CA ASN A 65 8.19 4.44 -7.26
C ASN A 65 9.63 4.61 -6.72
N PRO A 66 10.43 5.54 -7.27
CA PRO A 66 11.80 5.79 -6.81
C PRO A 66 11.92 6.24 -5.34
N SER A 67 10.87 6.86 -4.78
CA SER A 67 10.83 7.24 -3.36
C SER A 67 10.65 6.04 -2.43
N PHE A 68 10.18 4.91 -2.98
CA PHE A 68 9.86 3.67 -2.26
C PHE A 68 11.05 2.70 -2.19
N TRP A 69 12.02 2.85 -3.10
CA TRP A 69 13.27 2.07 -3.16
C TRP A 69 14.46 2.80 -2.53
#